data_AF-A0A0H5Q5M6-F1
#
_entry.id   AF-A0A0H5Q5M6-F1
#
_cell.length_a   1.000
_cell.length_b   1.000
_cell.length_c   1.000
_cell.angle_alpha   90.00
_cell.angle_beta   90.00
_cell.angle_gamma   90.00
#
_symmetry.space_group_name_H-M   'P 1'
#
loop_
_entity.id
_entity.type
_entity.pdbx_description
1 polymer ?
#
loop_
_entity_poly.entity_id
_entity_poly.type
_entity_poly.pdbx_seq_one_letter_code
_entity_poly.pdbx_strand_id
1 'polypeptide(L)'
;MIERTVVSVSTDIRRDHQGLLLQVTVTYCESSLGGGQMKKEVDRYGPLTVQELQDIVEVITTSRLPGQVHAFLFEPALFQV
;
A
#
# COMPACT_ATOMS: atom_id res chain seq x y z
N MET A 1 15.89 -11.56 -11.48
CA MET A 1 14.77 -10.64 -11.23
C MET A 1 13.75 -11.40 -10.41
N ILE A 2 13.39 -10.93 -9.22
CA ILE A 2 12.35 -11.57 -8.39
C ILE A 2 11.02 -11.00 -8.87
N GLU A 3 10.13 -11.87 -9.33
CA GLU A 3 8.80 -11.45 -9.77
C GLU A 3 7.90 -11.32 -8.54
N ARG A 4 7.32 -10.13 -8.34
CA ARG A 4 6.37 -9.84 -7.28
C ARG A 4 4.97 -9.78 -7.86
N THR A 5 4.14 -10.76 -7.53
CA THR A 5 2.73 -10.76 -7.93
C THR A 5 1.89 -10.51 -6.69
N VAL A 6 1.15 -9.40 -6.65
CA VAL A 6 0.22 -9.18 -5.53
C VAL A 6 -0.96 -10.12 -5.69
N VAL A 7 -1.26 -10.83 -4.60
CA VAL A 7 -2.31 -11.84 -4.52
C VAL A 7 -3.54 -11.28 -3.81
N SER A 8 -3.34 -10.41 -2.83
CA SER A 8 -4.45 -9.83 -2.07
C SER A 8 -4.05 -8.50 -1.46
N VAL A 9 -5.01 -7.58 -1.39
CA VAL A 9 -4.91 -6.31 -0.66
C VAL A 9 -6.12 -6.23 0.25
N SER A 10 -5.91 -6.03 1.54
CA SER A 10 -6.98 -5.88 2.52
C SER A 10 -6.80 -4.58 3.29
N THR A 11 -7.89 -3.84 3.46
CA THR A 11 -7.94 -2.60 4.25
C THR A 11 -8.79 -2.80 5.50
N ASP A 12 -8.26 -2.40 6.65
CA ASP A 12 -8.95 -2.45 7.95
C ASP A 12 -8.97 -1.03 8.52
N ILE A 13 -10.16 -0.50 8.76
CA ILE A 13 -10.37 0.83 9.32
C ILE A 13 -10.92 0.65 10.73
N ARG A 14 -10.20 1.20 11.71
CA ARG A 14 -10.58 1.19 13.11
C ARG A 14 -10.71 2.61 13.62
N ARG A 15 -11.54 2.78 14.64
CA ARG A 15 -11.65 4.03 15.38
C ARG A 15 -11.15 3.81 16.79
N ASP A 16 -10.22 4.64 17.23
CA ASP A 16 -9.76 4.66 18.61
C ASP A 16 -10.15 6.00 19.29
N HIS A 17 -9.64 6.24 20.49
CA HIS A 17 -9.92 7.46 21.24
C HIS A 17 -9.18 8.69 20.70
N GLN A 18 -8.19 8.51 19.81
CA GLN A 18 -7.32 9.55 19.26
C GLN A 18 -7.65 9.88 17.80
N GLY A 19 -8.42 9.04 17.09
CA GLY A 19 -8.83 9.26 15.72
C GLY A 19 -9.20 7.98 14.98
N LEU A 20 -8.98 7.99 13.67
CA LEU A 20 -9.14 6.83 12.79
C LEU A 20 -7.78 6.21 12.51
N LEU A 21 -7.73 4.88 12.47
CA LEU A 21 -6.56 4.11 12.08
C LEU A 21 -6.93 3.33 10.83
N LEU A 22 -6.10 3.45 9.79
CA LEU A 22 -6.19 2.65 8.58
C LEU A 22 -5.00 1.70 8.53
N GLN A 23 -5.25 0.41 8.42
CA GLN A 23 -4.23 -0.59 8.13
C GLN A 23 -4.45 -1.14 6.72
N VAL A 24 -3.42 -1.09 5.89
CA VAL A 24 -3.38 -1.70 4.56
C VAL A 24 -2.46 -2.90 4.64
N THR A 25 -2.94 -4.08 4.25
CA THR A 25 -2.12 -5.29 4.21
C THR A 25 -2.08 -5.79 2.78
N VAL A 26 -0.88 -5.80 2.20
CA VAL A 26 -0.61 -6.28 0.85
C VAL A 26 0.05 -7.65 0.97
N THR A 27 -0.59 -8.67 0.45
CA THR A 27 -0.03 -10.02 0.36
C THR A 27 0.45 -10.25 -1.06
N TYR A 28 1.74 -10.55 -1.23
CA TYR A 28 2.34 -10.81 -2.53
C TYR A 28 3.11 -12.13 -2.55
N CYS A 29 3.14 -12.76 -3.71
CA CYS A 29 3.99 -13.90 -4.00
C CYS A 29 5.29 -13.37 -4.62
N GLU A 30 6.43 -13.69 -4.01
CA GLU A 30 7.73 -13.54 -4.63
C GLU A 30 8.09 -14.87 -5.30
N SER A 31 8.01 -14.94 -6.62
CA SER A 31 8.46 -16.12 -7.36
C SER A 31 9.92 -15.97 -7.77
N SER A 32 10.74 -16.92 -7.32
CA SER A 32 12.06 -17.20 -7.90
C SER A 32 12.01 -18.60 -8.52
N LEU A 33 12.84 -18.87 -9.53
CA LEU A 33 12.89 -20.12 -10.31
C LEU A 33 12.98 -21.43 -9.49
N GLY A 34 13.10 -21.38 -8.17
CA GLY A 34 13.17 -22.55 -7.27
C GLY A 34 12.06 -22.67 -6.21
N GLY A 35 11.02 -21.82 -6.23
CA GLY A 35 9.90 -21.88 -5.28
C GLY A 35 9.43 -20.50 -4.85
N GLY A 36 8.14 -20.22 -5.08
CA GLY A 36 7.53 -18.95 -4.69
C GLY A 36 7.31 -18.87 -3.18
N GLN A 37 7.57 -17.70 -2.58
CA GLN A 37 7.28 -17.42 -1.17
C GLN A 37 6.17 -16.39 -1.07
N MET A 38 5.20 -16.65 -0.19
CA MET A 38 4.17 -15.67 0.16
C MET A 38 4.70 -14.72 1.23
N LYS A 39 4.62 -13.43 0.96
CA LYS A 39 5.00 -12.35 1.88
C LYS A 39 3.85 -11.39 2.09
N LYS A 40 3.91 -10.67 3.22
CA LYS A 40 2.92 -9.67 3.62
C LYS A 40 3.64 -8.38 3.98
N GLU A 41 3.19 -7.27 3.40
CA GLU A 41 3.53 -5.91 3.79
C GLU A 41 2.32 -5.30 4.49
N VAL A 42 2.56 -4.62 5.61
CA VAL A 42 1.52 -4.02 6.44
C VAL A 42 1.87 -2.56 6.67
N ASP A 43 1.08 -1.68 6.08
CA ASP A 43 1.17 -0.24 6.27
C ASP A 43 0.09 0.21 7.24
N ARG A 44 0.44 1.13 8.15
CA ARG A 44 -0.46 1.66 9.17
C ARG A 44 -0.44 3.18 9.12
N TYR A 45 -1.62 3.76 8.98
CA TYR A 45 -1.83 5.19 8.92
C TYR A 45 -2.69 5.63 10.11
N GLY A 46 -2.21 6.62 10.84
CA GLY A 46 -2.98 7.36 11.82
C GLY A 46 -2.21 7.76 13.07
N PRO A 47 -2.88 8.46 14.00
CA PRO A 47 -4.31 8.79 13.98
C PRO A 47 -4.71 9.77 12.86
N LEU A 48 -5.82 9.49 12.18
CA LEU A 48 -6.33 10.27 11.03
C LEU A 48 -7.66 10.95 11.37
N THR A 49 -7.88 12.10 10.76
CA THR A 49 -9.20 12.72 10.60
C THR A 49 -10.03 12.01 9.53
N VAL A 50 -11.33 12.28 9.49
CA VAL A 50 -12.22 11.73 8.44
C VAL A 50 -11.78 12.16 7.04
N GLN A 51 -11.29 13.39 6.91
CA GLN A 51 -10.85 13.93 5.62
C GLN A 51 -9.55 13.27 5.14
N GLU A 52 -8.56 13.14 6.02
CA GLU A 52 -7.32 12.43 5.69
C GLU A 52 -7.57 10.95 5.35
N LEU A 53 -8.53 10.30 6.03
CA LEU A 53 -8.93 8.94 5.67
C LEU A 53 -9.55 8.89 4.26
N GLN A 54 -10.40 9.85 3.90
CA GLN A 54 -11.00 9.93 2.56
C GLN A 54 -9.93 10.10 1.50
N ASP A 55 -8.99 11.03 1.71
CA ASP A 55 -7.89 11.29 0.78
C ASP A 55 -7.02 10.04 0.58
N ILE A 56 -6.67 9.33 1.67
CA ILE A 56 -5.85 8.10 1.59
C ILE A 56 -6.62 6.97 0.87
N VAL A 57 -7.91 6.79 1.16
CA VAL A 57 -8.74 5.78 0.48
C VAL A 57 -8.91 6.12 -1.00
N GLU A 58 -9.08 7.39 -1.35
CA GLU A 58 -9.12 7.85 -2.72
C GLU A 58 -7.79 7.55 -3.43
N VAL A 59 -6.65 7.83 -2.80
CA VAL A 59 -5.34 7.46 -3.36
C VAL A 59 -5.21 5.95 -3.54
N ILE A 60 -5.60 5.12 -2.56
CA ILE A 60 -5.50 3.64 -2.68
C ILE A 60 -6.40 3.08 -3.78
N THR A 61 -7.54 3.72 -4.03
CA THR A 61 -8.51 3.26 -5.04
C THR A 61 -8.21 3.80 -6.44
N THR A 62 -7.64 5.02 -6.54
CA THR A 62 -7.29 5.69 -7.81
C THR A 62 -5.88 5.39 -8.28
N SER A 63 -4.91 5.30 -7.36
CA SER A 63 -3.64 4.63 -7.64
C SER A 63 -3.96 3.15 -7.77
N ARG A 64 -3.66 2.59 -8.94
CA ARG A 64 -4.03 1.22 -9.31
C ARG A 64 -3.70 0.28 -8.15
N LEU A 65 -4.66 -0.57 -7.76
CA LEU A 65 -4.52 -1.54 -6.67
C LEU A 65 -3.14 -2.24 -6.71
N PRO A 66 -2.48 -2.42 -5.54
CA PRO A 66 -1.25 -3.22 -5.46
C PRO A 66 -1.50 -4.57 -6.13
N GLY A 67 -0.75 -4.84 -7.20
CA GLY A 67 -1.03 -5.88 -8.19
C GLY A 67 -0.92 -5.38 -9.63
N GLN A 68 -1.03 -4.07 -9.82
CA GLN A 68 -0.68 -3.38 -11.07
C GLN A 68 0.39 -2.29 -10.88
N VAL A 69 1.11 -2.32 -9.75
CA VAL A 69 1.86 -1.17 -9.25
C VAL A 69 3.35 -1.27 -9.59
N HIS A 70 3.76 -0.39 -10.50
CA HIS A 70 4.84 0.60 -10.28
C HIS A 70 6.26 0.03 -10.04
N ALA A 71 7.30 0.30 -10.82
CA ALA A 71 7.56 1.32 -11.82
C ALA A 71 7.27 2.78 -11.40
N PHE A 72 7.45 3.10 -10.11
CA PHE A 72 7.88 4.43 -9.68
C PHE A 72 8.92 4.13 -8.59
N LEU A 73 10.21 4.02 -8.89
CA LEU A 73 11.09 5.15 -9.12
C LEU A 73 10.65 6.36 -8.29
N PHE A 74 10.79 6.22 -6.97
CA PHE A 74 11.20 7.37 -6.16
C PHE A 74 12.59 7.79 -6.63
N GLU A 75 12.66 8.65 -7.63
CA GLU A 75 13.73 9.65 -7.68
C GLU A 75 13.15 10.98 -7.18
N PRO A 76 13.63 11.51 -6.04
CA PRO A 76 13.42 12.89 -5.71
C PRO A 76 14.47 13.70 -6.50
N ALA A 77 14.15 14.09 -7.72
CA ALA A 77 14.90 15.13 -8.43
C ALA A 77 13.98 16.35 -8.54
N LEU A 78 14.07 17.24 -7.56
CA LEU A 78 14.70 18.56 -7.68
C LEU A 78 13.87 19.57 -8.49
N PHE A 79 13.27 20.50 -7.74
CA PHE A 79 13.24 21.94 -7.95
C PHE A 79 12.95 22.56 -9.34
N GLN A 80 12.05 23.56 -9.27
CA GLN A 80 12.09 24.91 -9.87
C GLN A 80 11.12 25.27 -11.01
N VAL A 81 10.27 26.25 -10.61
CA VAL A 81 9.63 27.40 -11.32
C VAL A 81 8.52 27.10 -12.32
#